data_AF-A0A2E5HE85-F1
#
_entry.id   AF-A0A2E5HE85-F1
#
_cell.length_a   1.000
_cell.length_b   1.000
_cell.length_c   1.000
_cell.angle_alpha   90.00
_cell.angle_beta   90.00
_cell.angle_gamma   90.00
#
_symmetry.space_group_name_H-M   'P 1'
#
loop_
_entity.id
_entity.type
_entity.pdbx_description
1 polymer ?
#
loop_
_entity_poly.entity_id
_entity_poly.type
_entity_poly.pdbx_seq_one_letter_code
_entity_poly.pdbx_strand_id
1 'polypeptide(L)' 'MKGPFKNHTGLGDTVAAVTQVTGIKAIVDAGSKAFNKPCGCDGRRKTLNDLFPYGKREKK' A
#
# COMPACT_ATOMS: atom_id res chain seq x y z
N MET A 1 12.66 -11.86 11.39
CA MET A 1 12.21 -11.09 10.21
C MET A 1 10.69 -10.88 10.31
N LYS A 2 10.19 -9.64 10.39
CA LYS A 2 8.73 -9.35 10.40
C LYS A 2 8.23 -9.45 8.96
N GLY A 3 7.39 -10.45 8.65
CA GLY A 3 6.82 -10.62 7.32
C GLY A 3 5.97 -9.42 6.88
N PRO A 4 5.72 -9.25 5.56
CA PRO A 4 5.08 -8.07 4.97
C PRO A 4 3.60 -7.88 5.38
N PHE A 5 3.05 -8.78 6.19
CA PHE A 5 1.63 -8.86 6.54
C PHE A 5 1.30 -8.48 8.00
N LYS A 6 2.22 -7.88 8.75
CA LYS A 6 1.99 -7.59 10.17
C LYS A 6 1.23 -6.27 10.35
N ASN A 7 -0.05 -6.37 10.77
CA ASN A 7 -1.00 -5.28 11.07
C ASN A 7 -1.47 -4.47 9.86
N HIS A 8 -2.21 -5.10 8.95
CA HIS A 8 -2.90 -4.37 7.87
C HIS A 8 -4.10 -3.62 8.43
N THR A 9 -4.14 -2.31 8.21
CA THR A 9 -5.23 -1.45 8.67
C THR A 9 -6.36 -1.32 7.66
N GLY A 10 -6.10 -1.71 6.40
CA GLY A 10 -7.08 -1.67 5.31
C GLY A 10 -6.57 -2.28 4.01
N LEU A 11 -7.37 -2.08 2.95
CA LEU A 11 -7.12 -2.62 1.62
C LEU A 11 -5.83 -2.08 1.00
N GLY A 12 -5.47 -0.83 1.30
CA GLY A 12 -4.23 -0.21 0.86
C GLY A 12 -2.99 -0.94 1.36
N ASP A 13 -2.92 -1.33 2.63
CA ASP A 13 -1.79 -2.11 3.17
C ASP A 13 -1.68 -3.48 2.50
N THR A 14 -2.82 -4.09 2.17
CA THR A 14 -2.84 -5.39 1.49
C THR A 14 -2.32 -5.28 0.07
N VAL A 15 -2.78 -4.29 -0.68
CA VAL A 15 -2.24 -4.01 -2.01
C VAL A 15 -0.75 -3.70 -1.92
N ALA A 16 -0.32 -2.87 -0.97
CA ALA A 16 1.09 -2.54 -0.80
C ALA A 16 1.96 -3.76 -0.48
N ALA A 17 1.50 -4.63 0.43
CA ALA A 17 2.19 -5.86 0.78
C ALA A 17 2.28 -6.79 -0.44
N VAL A 18 1.18 -7.07 -1.13
CA VAL A 18 1.16 -7.91 -2.34
C VAL A 18 2.08 -7.34 -3.42
N THR A 19 2.03 -6.03 -3.67
CA THR A 19 2.88 -5.35 -4.66
C THR A 19 4.37 -5.41 -4.29
N GLN A 20 4.68 -5.50 -2.99
CA GLN A 20 6.04 -5.69 -2.49
C GLN A 20 6.50 -7.14 -2.65
N VAL A 21 5.67 -8.13 -2.29
CA VAL A 21 6.06 -9.56 -2.39
C VAL A 21 6.17 -10.00 -3.85
N THR A 22 5.35 -9.43 -4.73
CA THR A 22 5.36 -9.71 -6.17
C THR A 22 6.45 -8.95 -6.94
N GLY A 23 7.17 -8.02 -6.30
CA GLY A 23 8.24 -7.25 -6.92
C GLY A 23 7.78 -6.14 -7.88
N ILE A 24 6.47 -5.96 -8.06
CA ILE A 24 5.87 -4.92 -8.94
C ILE A 24 6.27 -3.51 -8.49
N LYS A 25 6.57 -3.32 -7.19
CA LYS A 25 7.01 -2.04 -6.63
C LYS A 25 8.25 -1.47 -7.33
N ALA A 26 9.19 -2.31 -7.77
CA ALA A 26 10.40 -1.87 -8.46
C ALA A 26 10.09 -1.30 -9.86
N ILE A 27 9.14 -1.92 -10.57
CA ILE A 27 8.70 -1.49 -11.91
C ILE A 27 7.98 -0.15 -11.82
N VAL A 28 7.09 0.01 -10.84
CA VAL A 28 6.34 1.25 -10.64
C VAL A 28 7.27 2.39 -10.20
N ASP A 29 8.29 2.12 -9.38
CA ASP A 29 9.29 3.12 -8.98
C ASP A 29 10.15 3.58 -10.17
N ALA A 30 10.60 2.62 -11.01
CA ALA A 30 11.33 2.91 -12.23
C ALA A 30 10.48 3.73 -13.23
N GLY A 31 9.22 3.35 -13.42
CA GLY A 31 8.28 4.12 -14.26
C GLY A 31 8.02 5.52 -13.72
N SER A 32 7.86 5.66 -12.40
CA SER A 32 7.65 6.95 -11.73
C SER A 32 8.85 7.90 -11.91
N LYS A 33 10.08 7.36 -11.84
CA LYS A 33 11.32 8.10 -12.14
C LYS A 33 11.41 8.48 -13.62
N ALA A 34 11.14 7.55 -14.53
CA ALA A 34 11.18 7.80 -15.97
C ALA A 34 10.16 8.88 -16.40
N PHE A 35 8.96 8.86 -15.81
CA PHE A 35 7.89 9.82 -16.10
C PHE A 35 8.01 11.14 -15.31
N ASN A 36 9.06 11.31 -14.50
CA ASN A 36 9.27 12.47 -13.61
C ASN A 36 8.02 12.84 -12.77
N LYS A 37 7.19 11.86 -12.47
CA LYS A 37 5.93 12.03 -11.72
C LYS A 37 6.04 11.25 -10.43
N PRO A 38 5.82 11.85 -9.25
CA PRO A 38 5.77 11.10 -8.01
C PRO A 38 4.61 10.09 -8.06
N CYS A 39 4.88 8.80 -7.85
CA CYS A 39 3.84 7.74 -7.79
C CYS A 39 2.73 8.09 -6.78
N GLY A 40 3.09 8.74 -5.67
CA GLY A 40 2.17 8.98 -4.55
C GLY A 40 1.72 7.68 -3.88
N CYS A 41 2.52 6.60 -4.01
CA CYS A 41 2.21 5.25 -3.57
C CYS A 41 1.75 5.21 -2.09
N ASP A 42 2.35 6.01 -1.20
CA ASP A 42 1.95 6.08 0.22
C ASP A 42 0.61 6.78 0.43
N GLY A 43 0.37 7.90 -0.27
CA GLY A 43 -0.92 8.60 -0.25
C GLY A 43 -2.05 7.71 -0.77
N ARG A 44 -1.82 6.99 -1.88
CA ARG A 44 -2.76 6.01 -2.43
C ARG A 44 -3.07 4.89 -1.43
N ARG A 45 -2.05 4.38 -0.76
CA ARG A 45 -2.21 3.38 0.31
C ARG A 45 -3.09 3.91 1.44
N LYS A 46 -2.81 5.12 1.94
CA LYS A 46 -3.57 5.75 3.03
C LYS A 46 -5.02 5.99 2.64
N THR A 47 -5.28 6.51 1.44
CA THR A 47 -6.64 6.70 0.91
C THR A 47 -7.39 5.38 0.81
N LEU A 48 -6.75 4.33 0.30
CA LEU A 48 -7.38 3.00 0.23
C LEU A 48 -7.66 2.40 1.62
N ASN A 49 -6.78 2.64 2.60
CA ASN A 49 -7.01 2.22 3.98
C ASN A 49 -8.15 3.01 4.65
N ASP A 50 -8.30 4.30 4.33
CA ASP A 50 -9.36 5.15 4.87
C ASP A 50 -10.74 4.77 4.30
N LEU A 51 -10.78 4.50 2.99
CA LEU A 51 -11.99 4.07 2.28
C LEU A 51 -12.37 2.62 2.62
N PHE A 52 -11.39 1.72 2.73
CA PHE A 52 -11.60 0.29 2.98
C PHE A 52 -10.76 -0.22 4.16
N PRO A 53 -11.10 0.20 5.39
CA PRO A 53 -10.41 -0.28 6.59
C PRO A 53 -10.74 -1.75 6.88
N TYR A 54 -9.75 -2.49 7.39
CA TYR A 54 -9.86 -3.89 7.77
C TYR A 54 -9.89 -4.00 9.28
N GLY A 55 -11.06 -4.39 9.79
CA GLY A 55 -11.40 -4.35 11.21
C GLY A 55 -12.77 -3.70 11.38
N LYS A 56 -13.58 -4.20 12.32
CA LYS A 56 -14.75 -3.43 12.75
C LYS A 56 -14.18 -2.11 13.26
N ARG A 57 -14.68 -0.96 12.78
CA ARG A 57 -14.50 0.27 13.55
C ARG A 57 -15.21 0.00 14.87
N GLU A 58 -14.49 -0.48 15.88
CA GLU A 58 -14.95 -0.38 17.25
C GLU A 58 -14.91 1.12 17.54
N LYS A 59 -15.99 1.80 17.15
CA LYS A 59 -16.34 3.06 17.80
C LYS A 59 -16.62 2.65 19.25
N LYS A 60 -15.61 2.77 20.10
CA LYS A 60 -15.84 3.01 21.53
C LYS A 60 -16.52 4.36 21.68
#